data_AF-V5RDQ2-F1
#
_entry.id   AF-V5RDQ2-F1
#
_cell.length_a   1.000
_cell.length_b   1.000
_cell.length_c   1.000
_cell.angle_alpha   90.00
_cell.angle_beta   90.00
_cell.angle_gamma   90.00
#
_symmetry.space_group_name_H-M   'P 1'
#
loop_
_entity.id
_entity.type
_entity.pdbx_description
1 polymer ?
#
loop_
_entity_poly.entity_id
_entity_poly.type
_entity_poly.pdbx_seq_one_letter_code
_entity_poly.pdbx_strand_id
1 'polypeptide(L)'
;MQLYRLIPIVLALSLAGCQTATDGLSTSAAPAEVTGPAAGAIAGDMAGRFAEQAGSTTTPIKLHKDTSEFSVALEAALKGWGFAIVTDDKSASVKDAPKPVELAYSIAALDGQVLARLSTDTMELGRAYSVSNGVATPASPLSLMKRN
;
A
#
# COMPACT_ATOMS: atom_id res chain seq x y z
N MET A 1 -16.66 10.30 52.56
CA MET A 1 -17.18 10.36 51.17
C MET A 1 -16.44 11.43 50.35
N GLN A 2 -15.15 11.27 50.04
CA GLN A 2 -14.46 12.19 49.12
C GLN A 2 -13.39 11.55 48.22
N LEU A 3 -13.16 10.24 48.31
CA LEU A 3 -12.19 9.54 47.45
C LEU A 3 -12.78 8.92 46.18
N TYR A 4 -14.11 8.98 46.00
CA TYR A 4 -14.81 8.41 44.84
C TYR A 4 -14.93 9.38 43.66
N ARG A 5 -14.59 10.66 43.85
CA ARG A 5 -14.71 11.70 42.80
C ARG A 5 -13.50 11.79 41.86
N LEU A 6 -12.41 11.07 42.14
CA LEU A 6 -11.21 11.04 41.29
C LEU A 6 -11.17 9.83 40.34
N ILE A 7 -12.14 8.92 40.45
CA ILE A 7 -12.26 7.73 39.60
C ILE A 7 -12.57 8.04 38.12
N PRO A 8 -13.40 9.05 37.74
CA PRO A 8 -13.72 9.24 36.32
C PRO A 8 -12.59 9.86 35.51
N ILE A 9 -11.58 10.47 36.15
CA ILE A 9 -10.46 11.11 35.45
C ILE A 9 -9.41 10.08 35.05
N VAL A 10 -9.25 9.00 35.81
CA VAL A 10 -8.29 7.91 35.49
C VAL A 10 -8.79 7.04 34.33
N LEU A 11 -10.11 6.95 34.11
CA LEU A 11 -10.71 6.25 32.97
C LEU A 11 -10.54 7.01 31.63
N ALA A 12 -10.28 8.31 31.67
CA ALA A 12 -10.01 9.12 30.47
C ALA A 12 -8.59 8.90 29.88
N LEU A 13 -7.71 8.19 30.59
CA LEU A 13 -6.33 7.91 30.18
C LEU A 13 -6.15 6.63 29.36
N SER A 14 -7.22 5.96 28.93
CA SER A 14 -7.07 4.61 28.37
C SER A 14 -7.72 4.47 26.99
N LEU A 15 -6.87 4.35 25.96
CA LEU A 15 -7.10 3.62 24.69
C LEU A 15 -7.52 4.35 23.40
N ALA A 16 -7.06 5.58 23.15
CA ALA A 16 -6.87 6.04 21.76
C ALA A 16 -5.38 5.98 21.38
N GLY A 17 -4.78 4.80 21.50
CA GLY A 17 -3.52 4.54 20.82
C GLY A 17 -3.85 4.24 19.36
N CYS A 18 -3.28 4.97 18.40
CA CYS A 18 -3.11 4.43 17.06
C CYS A 18 -2.16 3.23 17.20
N GLN A 19 -2.72 2.04 17.41
CA GLN A 19 -1.96 0.82 17.28
C GLN A 19 -1.61 0.74 15.79
N THR A 20 -0.38 1.12 15.43
CA THR A 20 0.16 0.75 14.13
C THR A 20 0.20 -0.77 14.14
N ALA A 21 -0.76 -1.40 13.46
CA ALA A 21 -0.75 -2.84 13.30
C ALA A 21 0.61 -3.23 12.68
N THR A 22 1.41 -3.97 13.44
CA THR A 22 2.64 -4.60 12.97
C THR A 22 2.36 -5.96 12.32
N ASP A 23 1.08 -6.30 12.12
CA ASP A 23 0.65 -7.55 11.49
C ASP A 23 0.97 -7.53 9.99
N GLY A 24 2.20 -7.93 9.68
CA GLY A 24 2.63 -8.33 8.33
C GLY A 24 2.38 -7.31 7.22
N LEU A 25 2.67 -7.74 6.00
CA LEU A 25 2.29 -7.03 4.79
C LEU A 25 0.80 -7.29 4.52
N SER A 26 -0.07 -6.49 5.11
CA SER A 26 -1.51 -6.60 4.88
C SER A 26 -1.95 -5.65 3.75
N THR A 27 -2.67 -6.20 2.77
CA THR A 27 -3.33 -5.39 1.73
C THR A 27 -4.67 -4.89 2.25
N SER A 28 -4.91 -3.58 2.10
CA SER A 28 -6.21 -2.97 2.36
C SER A 28 -6.86 -2.56 1.04
N ALA A 29 -7.99 -3.17 0.74
CA ALA A 29 -8.70 -3.02 -0.52
C ALA A 29 -9.11 -1.58 -0.80
N ALA A 30 -9.09 -1.21 -2.08
CA ALA A 30 -9.51 0.12 -2.50
C ALA A 30 -11.01 0.35 -2.23
N PRO A 31 -11.38 1.53 -1.69
CA PRO A 31 -12.77 1.95 -1.59
C PRO A 31 -13.44 1.92 -2.98
N ALA A 32 -14.74 1.65 -3.02
CA ALA A 32 -15.51 1.54 -4.28
C ALA A 32 -15.47 2.80 -5.17
N GLU A 33 -15.02 3.94 -4.64
CA GLU A 33 -14.82 5.20 -5.36
C GLU A 33 -13.51 5.27 -6.17
N VAL A 34 -12.53 4.39 -5.91
CA VAL A 34 -11.27 4.34 -6.68
C VAL A 34 -11.39 3.30 -7.78
N THR A 35 -12.01 3.69 -8.89
CA THR A 35 -12.32 2.81 -10.03
C THR A 35 -11.86 3.39 -11.36
N GLY A 36 -11.82 2.54 -12.38
CA GLY A 36 -11.63 2.88 -13.77
C GLY A 36 -10.33 3.66 -14.03
N PRO A 37 -10.38 4.80 -14.74
CA PRO A 37 -9.18 5.57 -15.10
C PRO A 37 -8.39 6.09 -13.89
N ALA A 38 -9.05 6.39 -12.76
CA ALA A 38 -8.38 6.90 -11.56
C ALA A 38 -7.52 5.80 -10.93
N ALA A 39 -8.06 4.58 -10.78
CA ALA A 39 -7.31 3.44 -10.27
C ALA A 39 -6.08 3.14 -11.13
N GLY A 40 -6.25 3.16 -12.46
CA GLY A 40 -5.15 2.96 -13.42
C GLY A 40 -4.05 4.02 -13.32
N ALA A 41 -4.43 5.30 -13.23
CA ALA A 41 -3.48 6.40 -13.11
C ALA A 41 -2.66 6.34 -11.81
N ILE A 42 -3.32 6.06 -10.68
CA ILE A 42 -2.66 5.91 -9.37
C ILE A 42 -1.73 4.69 -9.38
N ALA A 43 -2.21 3.55 -9.87
CA ALA A 43 -1.43 2.32 -9.96
C ALA A 43 -0.18 2.50 -10.84
N GLY A 44 -0.32 3.16 -11.98
CA GLY A 44 0.77 3.46 -12.90
C GLY A 44 1.86 4.35 -12.29
N ASP A 45 1.48 5.44 -11.63
CA ASP A 45 2.46 6.30 -10.92
C ASP A 45 3.13 5.53 -9.78
N MET A 46 2.37 4.89 -8.89
CA MET A 46 2.95 4.16 -7.75
C MET A 46 3.88 3.02 -8.19
N ALA A 47 3.53 2.27 -9.23
CA ALA A 47 4.40 1.23 -9.79
C ALA A 47 5.71 1.81 -10.35
N GLY A 48 5.65 2.97 -11.02
CA GLY A 48 6.83 3.66 -11.51
C GLY A 48 7.74 4.16 -10.39
N ARG A 49 7.15 4.76 -9.36
CA ARG A 49 7.90 5.16 -8.16
C ARG A 49 8.53 3.97 -7.46
N PHE A 50 7.82 2.84 -7.41
CA PHE A 50 8.37 1.59 -6.88
C PHE A 50 9.56 1.09 -7.71
N ALA A 51 9.44 1.06 -9.04
CA ALA A 51 10.53 0.66 -9.93
C ALA A 51 11.79 1.53 -9.76
N GLU A 52 11.61 2.85 -9.66
CA GLU A 52 12.69 3.80 -9.42
C GLU A 52 13.42 3.52 -8.09
N GLN A 53 12.68 3.15 -7.03
CA GLN A 53 13.28 2.87 -5.73
C GLN A 53 13.86 1.45 -5.61
N ALA A 54 13.31 0.48 -6.34
CA ALA A 54 13.81 -0.90 -6.36
C ALA A 54 15.18 -1.01 -7.05
N GLY A 55 15.47 -0.14 -8.03
CA GLY A 55 16.74 -0.10 -8.76
C GLY A 55 16.97 -1.26 -9.74
N SER A 56 16.21 -2.35 -9.62
CA SER A 56 16.17 -3.49 -10.56
C SER A 56 14.78 -4.12 -10.57
N THR A 57 14.39 -4.67 -11.72
CA THR A 57 13.12 -5.41 -11.89
C THR A 57 13.31 -6.92 -11.97
N THR A 58 14.53 -7.41 -11.78
CA THR A 58 14.88 -8.84 -11.88
C THR A 58 14.34 -9.68 -10.74
N THR A 59 14.13 -9.08 -9.56
CA THR A 59 13.54 -9.77 -8.42
C THR A 59 12.03 -9.85 -8.61
N PRO A 60 11.44 -11.06 -8.61
CA PRO A 60 9.99 -11.20 -8.75
C PRO A 60 9.26 -10.54 -7.58
N ILE A 61 8.05 -10.05 -7.83
CA ILE A 61 7.16 -9.51 -6.81
C ILE A 61 6.07 -10.52 -6.51
N LYS A 62 5.90 -10.86 -5.24
CA LYS A 62 4.70 -11.53 -4.75
C LYS A 62 3.70 -10.45 -4.33
N LEU A 63 2.73 -10.18 -5.20
CA LEU A 63 1.72 -9.16 -4.96
C LEU A 63 0.54 -9.75 -4.18
N HIS A 64 0.23 -9.17 -3.03
CA HIS A 64 -0.96 -9.52 -2.25
C HIS A 64 -2.20 -8.92 -2.93
N LYS A 65 -2.84 -9.71 -3.80
CA LYS A 65 -3.98 -9.28 -4.62
C LYS A 65 -5.31 -9.38 -3.87
N ASP A 66 -6.26 -8.55 -4.28
CA ASP A 66 -7.68 -8.67 -3.96
C ASP A 66 -8.52 -8.50 -5.25
N THR A 67 -9.84 -8.35 -5.12
CA THR A 67 -10.78 -8.23 -6.25
C THR A 67 -11.01 -6.78 -6.70
N SER A 68 -10.27 -5.81 -6.18
CA SER A 68 -10.41 -4.40 -6.53
C SER A 68 -9.80 -4.09 -7.90
N GLU A 69 -10.36 -3.09 -8.58
CA GLU A 69 -9.81 -2.62 -9.87
C GLU A 69 -8.39 -2.05 -9.71
N PHE A 70 -8.09 -1.45 -8.55
CA PHE A 70 -6.74 -1.02 -8.22
C PHE A 70 -5.76 -2.20 -8.18
N SER A 71 -6.13 -3.34 -7.58
CA SER A 71 -5.28 -4.54 -7.55
C SER A 71 -4.88 -5.00 -8.94
N VAL A 72 -5.86 -5.05 -9.84
CA VAL A 72 -5.68 -5.49 -11.24
C VAL A 72 -4.81 -4.49 -11.99
N ALA A 73 -5.08 -3.20 -11.82
CA ALA A 73 -4.31 -2.13 -12.45
C ALA A 73 -2.85 -2.09 -11.95
N LEU A 74 -2.63 -2.27 -10.65
CA LEU A 74 -1.28 -2.29 -10.04
C LEU A 74 -0.46 -3.46 -10.55
N GLU A 75 -1.05 -4.65 -10.63
CA GLU A 75 -0.38 -5.80 -11.24
C GLU A 75 0.04 -5.51 -12.69
N ALA A 76 -0.88 -5.00 -13.50
CA ALA A 76 -0.62 -4.68 -14.89
C ALA A 76 0.48 -3.61 -15.03
N ALA A 77 0.45 -2.59 -14.17
CA ALA A 77 1.46 -1.52 -14.14
C ALA A 77 2.84 -2.05 -13.76
N LEU A 78 2.95 -2.88 -12.72
CA LEU A 78 4.22 -3.49 -12.31
C LEU A 78 4.79 -4.38 -13.41
N LYS A 79 3.94 -5.17 -14.09
CA LYS A 79 4.34 -5.95 -15.28
C LYS A 79 4.81 -5.03 -16.41
N GLY A 80 4.12 -3.91 -16.64
CA GLY A 80 4.50 -2.91 -17.65
C GLY A 80 5.86 -2.26 -17.38
N TRP A 81 6.23 -2.11 -16.10
CA TRP A 81 7.57 -1.67 -15.68
C TRP A 81 8.64 -2.77 -15.75
N GLY A 82 8.25 -4.01 -16.04
CA GLY A 82 9.18 -5.13 -16.26
C GLY A 82 9.33 -6.09 -15.08
N PHE A 83 8.50 -5.97 -14.03
CA PHE A 83 8.52 -6.93 -12.92
C PHE A 83 7.81 -8.23 -13.30
N ALA A 84 8.40 -9.35 -12.88
CA ALA A 84 7.69 -10.63 -12.84
C ALA A 84 6.78 -10.69 -11.60
N ILE A 85 5.48 -10.94 -11.78
CA ILE A 85 4.54 -11.10 -10.66
C ILE A 85 4.27 -12.57 -10.41
N VAL A 86 4.51 -13.04 -9.20
CA VAL A 86 4.20 -14.40 -8.75
C VAL A 86 2.95 -14.38 -7.87
N THR A 87 2.01 -15.28 -8.15
CA THR A 87 0.75 -15.43 -7.41
C THR A 87 0.68 -16.69 -6.57
N ASP A 88 1.58 -17.65 -6.83
CA ASP A 88 1.62 -18.94 -6.16
C ASP A 88 2.94 -19.12 -5.41
N ASP A 89 2.85 -19.62 -4.17
CA ASP A 89 4.01 -19.97 -3.34
C ASP A 89 4.90 -21.07 -3.95
N LYS A 90 4.40 -21.79 -4.97
CA LYS A 90 5.12 -22.86 -5.66
C LYS A 90 6.28 -22.38 -6.53
N SER A 91 6.19 -21.16 -7.08
CA SER A 91 7.24 -20.62 -7.97
C SER A 91 8.52 -20.22 -7.22
N ALA A 92 8.50 -20.18 -5.89
CA ALA A 92 9.68 -19.93 -5.05
C ALA A 92 10.62 -21.14 -4.91
N SER A 93 10.28 -22.31 -5.49
CA SER A 93 11.00 -23.57 -5.26
C SER A 93 12.09 -23.90 -6.30
N VAL A 94 12.44 -22.96 -7.18
CA VAL A 94 13.59 -23.14 -8.10
C VAL A 94 14.87 -22.86 -7.32
N LYS A 95 15.77 -23.85 -7.25
CA LYS A 95 16.96 -23.88 -6.37
C LYS A 95 17.98 -22.73 -6.52
N ASP A 96 17.78 -21.79 -7.44
CA ASP A 96 18.66 -20.64 -7.69
C ASP A 96 17.89 -19.34 -8.00
N ALA A 97 16.57 -19.29 -7.77
CA ALA A 97 15.79 -18.07 -8.03
C ALA A 97 15.87 -17.09 -6.83
N PRO A 98 15.99 -15.77 -7.08
CA PRO A 98 15.87 -14.77 -6.03
C PRO A 98 14.53 -14.91 -5.31
N LYS A 99 14.55 -14.87 -3.97
CA LYS A 99 13.33 -14.87 -3.16
C LYS A 99 12.44 -13.70 -3.62
N PRO A 100 11.16 -13.93 -3.94
CA PRO A 100 10.26 -12.85 -4.32
C PRO A 100 10.14 -11.80 -3.22
N VAL A 101 10.10 -10.52 -3.61
CA VAL A 101 9.76 -9.43 -2.68
C VAL A 101 8.25 -9.44 -2.49
N GLU A 102 7.80 -9.57 -1.24
CA GLU A 102 6.39 -9.41 -0.92
C GLU A 102 6.01 -7.94 -0.98
N LEU A 103 4.96 -7.63 -1.75
CA LEU A 103 4.45 -6.29 -1.94
C LEU A 103 2.98 -6.26 -1.54
N ALA A 104 2.67 -5.49 -0.51
CA ALA A 104 1.31 -5.14 -0.13
C ALA A 104 1.01 -3.69 -0.50
N TYR A 105 -0.28 -3.37 -0.58
CA TYR A 105 -0.74 -2.02 -0.83
C TYR A 105 -1.91 -1.65 0.07
N SER A 106 -2.10 -0.35 0.28
CA SER A 106 -3.31 0.18 0.90
C SER A 106 -3.78 1.41 0.16
N ILE A 107 -5.09 1.52 0.01
CA ILE A 107 -5.75 2.66 -0.62
C ILE A 107 -6.79 3.17 0.37
N ALA A 108 -6.66 4.45 0.74
CA ALA A 108 -7.64 5.13 1.55
C ALA A 108 -8.15 6.33 0.77
N ALA A 109 -9.47 6.52 0.73
CA ALA A 109 -10.08 7.64 0.03
C ALA A 109 -10.93 8.45 1.01
N LEU A 110 -10.83 9.78 0.91
CA LEU A 110 -11.51 10.74 1.76
C LEU A 110 -11.58 12.09 1.04
N ASP A 111 -12.77 12.68 0.97
CA ASP A 111 -13.01 14.04 0.44
C ASP A 111 -12.38 14.31 -0.94
N GLY A 112 -12.56 13.36 -1.88
CA GLY A 112 -12.03 13.48 -3.25
C GLY A 112 -10.51 13.34 -3.35
N GLN A 113 -9.84 12.97 -2.25
CA GLN A 113 -8.44 12.60 -2.23
C GLN A 113 -8.28 11.10 -1.98
N VAL A 114 -7.22 10.54 -2.53
CA VAL A 114 -6.83 9.14 -2.36
C VAL A 114 -5.40 9.08 -1.86
N LEU A 115 -5.18 8.47 -0.70
CA LEU A 115 -3.86 8.10 -0.21
C LEU A 115 -3.55 6.68 -0.69
N ALA A 116 -2.52 6.53 -1.53
CA ALA A 116 -1.99 5.23 -1.91
C ALA A 116 -0.68 4.96 -1.17
N ARG A 117 -0.53 3.74 -0.66
CA ARG A 117 0.70 3.23 -0.07
C ARG A 117 1.07 1.87 -0.65
N LEU A 118 2.36 1.68 -0.88
CA LEU A 118 2.99 0.39 -1.19
C LEU A 118 3.98 0.05 -0.08
N SER A 119 4.01 -1.20 0.37
CA SER A 119 4.93 -1.64 1.42
C SER A 119 5.58 -2.97 1.03
N THR A 120 6.88 -3.05 1.30
CA THR A 120 7.67 -4.30 1.35
C THR A 120 8.22 -4.48 2.76
N ASP A 121 9.06 -5.49 2.96
CA ASP A 121 9.82 -5.67 4.20
C ASP A 121 10.85 -4.56 4.46
N THR A 122 11.42 -4.00 3.39
CA THR A 122 12.57 -3.10 3.37
C THR A 122 12.23 -1.64 3.06
N MET A 123 11.05 -1.38 2.49
CA MET A 123 10.63 0.00 2.23
C MET A 123 9.12 0.19 2.20
N GLU A 124 8.74 1.45 2.26
CA GLU A 124 7.36 1.89 2.13
C GLU A 124 7.30 3.17 1.31
N LEU A 125 6.35 3.23 0.38
CA LEU A 125 6.05 4.38 -0.45
C LEU A 125 4.64 4.87 -0.17
N GLY A 126 4.44 6.19 -0.15
CA GLY A 126 3.12 6.78 0.02
C GLY A 126 2.96 8.07 -0.76
N ARG A 127 1.79 8.28 -1.35
CA ARG A 127 1.44 9.54 -2.02
C ARG A 127 -0.07 9.79 -1.97
N ALA A 128 -0.46 11.05 -1.78
CA ALA A 128 -1.83 11.50 -1.94
C ALA A 128 -2.12 11.93 -3.38
N TYR A 129 -3.33 11.68 -3.85
CA TYR A 129 -3.84 12.04 -5.17
C TYR A 129 -5.15 12.80 -5.03
N SER A 130 -5.34 13.84 -5.83
CA SER A 130 -6.65 14.46 -6.03
C SER A 130 -7.35 13.76 -7.17
N VAL A 131 -8.58 13.31 -6.94
CA VAL A 131 -9.41 12.63 -7.95
C VAL A 131 -10.55 13.55 -8.36
N SER A 132 -10.59 13.91 -9.65
CA SER A 132 -11.65 14.72 -10.22
C SER A 132 -12.02 14.18 -11.60
N ASN A 133 -13.32 13.98 -11.84
CA ASN A 133 -13.85 13.46 -13.10
C ASN A 133 -13.15 12.18 -13.59
N GLY A 134 -12.83 11.27 -12.66
CA GLY A 134 -12.13 10.01 -12.96
C GLY A 134 -10.63 10.16 -13.26
N VAL A 135 -10.07 11.37 -13.21
CA VAL A 135 -8.64 11.62 -13.37
C VAL A 135 -8.00 11.77 -11.99
N ALA A 136 -6.95 11.00 -11.72
CA ALA A 136 -6.16 11.12 -10.50
C ALA A 136 -4.85 11.86 -10.79
N THR A 137 -4.54 12.86 -9.97
CA THR A 137 -3.29 13.64 -10.08
C THR A 137 -2.56 13.69 -8.74
N PRO A 138 -1.22 13.59 -8.71
CA PRO A 138 -0.44 13.76 -7.48
C PRO A 138 -0.79 15.05 -6.73
N ALA A 139 -1.27 14.92 -5.49
CA ALA A 139 -1.57 16.03 -4.59
C ALA A 139 -0.46 16.26 -3.53
N SER A 140 0.45 15.30 -3.37
CA SER A 140 1.60 15.41 -2.47
C SER A 140 2.91 14.99 -3.15
N PRO A 141 4.07 15.38 -2.60
CA PRO A 141 5.34 14.70 -2.85
C PRO A 141 5.26 13.21 -2.51
N LEU A 142 6.23 12.43 -3.04
CA LEU A 142 6.39 11.02 -2.67
C LEU A 142 6.99 10.94 -1.26
N SER A 143 6.32 10.20 -0.37
CA SER A 143 6.91 9.74 0.88
C SER A 143 7.63 8.42 0.65
N LEU A 144 8.86 8.30 1.16
CA LEU A 144 9.67 7.09 1.12
C LEU A 144 10.25 6.84 2.50
N MET A 145 9.99 5.65 3.03
CA MET A 145 10.63 5.13 4.24
C MET A 145 11.42 3.88 3.87
N LYS A 146 12.68 3.82 4.28
CA LYS A 146 13.50 2.59 4.19
C LYS A 146 13.62 1.99 5.59
N ARG A 147 13.46 0.67 5.69
CA ARG A 147 13.60 -0.12 6.92
C ARG A 147 14.98 -0.77 6.90
N ASN A 148 15.76 -0.54 7.95
CA ASN A 148 17.11 -1.10 8.14
C ASN A 148 17.07 -2.37 8.99
#